data_AF-A0A964B847-F1
#
_entry.id   AF-A0A964B847-F1
#
_cell.length_a   1.000
_cell.length_b   1.000
_cell.length_c   1.000
_cell.angle_alpha   90.00
_cell.angle_beta   90.00
_cell.angle_gamma   90.00
#
_symmetry.space_group_name_H-M   'P 1'
#
loop_
_entity.id
_entity.type
_entity.pdbx_description
1 polymer ?
#
loop_
_entity_poly.entity_id
_entity_poly.type
_entity_poly.pdbx_seq_one_letter_code
_entity_poly.pdbx_strand_id
1 'polypeptide(L)'
;MDLKPNAHQLALLRSYPGISVLPFHPDDYGQIERAIATGDCADHLFIFLWTMLADLPDGDRAAAATLIDSAMANLSAVRNAVASGGGRNPDDPPPMPGTG
;
A
#
# COMPACT_ATOMS: atom_id res chain seq x y z
N MET A 1 -4.96 -2.68 -25.37
CA MET A 1 -5.09 -1.51 -24.47
C MET A 1 -3.68 -1.03 -24.20
N ASP A 2 -3.38 0.23 -24.48
CA ASP A 2 -2.12 0.82 -24.04
C ASP A 2 -2.15 0.92 -22.52
N LEU A 3 -1.33 0.11 -21.86
CA LEU A 3 -1.09 0.18 -20.42
C LEU A 3 -0.28 1.44 -20.17
N LYS A 4 -0.98 2.54 -19.90
CA LYS A 4 -0.35 3.81 -19.55
C LYS A 4 -0.63 4.12 -18.07
N PRO A 5 0.40 4.25 -17.24
CA PRO A 5 0.21 4.64 -15.85
C PRO A 5 -0.30 6.06 -15.78
N ASN A 6 -1.08 6.30 -14.74
CA ASN A 6 -1.61 7.62 -14.43
C ASN A 6 -0.52 8.50 -13.77
N ALA A 7 -0.81 9.79 -13.58
CA ALA A 7 0.14 10.76 -13.04
C ALA A 7 0.66 10.38 -11.63
N HIS A 8 -0.15 9.70 -10.83
CA HIS A 8 0.20 9.28 -9.47
C HIS A 8 1.10 8.05 -9.47
N GLN A 9 0.83 7.07 -10.33
CA GLN A 9 1.70 5.91 -10.55
C GLN A 9 3.07 6.34 -11.11
N LEU A 10 3.11 7.35 -11.99
CA LEU A 10 4.37 7.94 -12.43
C LEU A 10 5.12 8.64 -11.28
N ALA A 11 4.40 9.31 -10.38
CA ALA A 11 5.02 9.90 -9.19
C ALA A 11 5.58 8.82 -8.25
N LEU A 12 4.87 7.70 -8.10
CA LEU A 12 5.35 6.53 -7.35
C LEU A 12 6.65 6.00 -7.94
N LEU A 13 6.70 5.69 -9.24
CA LEU A 13 7.90 5.15 -9.89
C LEU A 13 9.15 6.04 -9.71
N ARG A 14 8.95 7.36 -9.73
CA ARG A 14 10.05 8.34 -9.56
C ARG A 14 10.53 8.48 -8.12
N SER A 15 9.68 8.20 -7.14
CA SER A 15 9.95 8.46 -5.73
C SER A 15 10.13 7.19 -4.90
N TYR A 16 9.77 6.02 -5.44
CA TYR A 16 9.76 4.78 -4.68
C TYR A 16 11.19 4.35 -4.27
N PRO A 17 11.47 4.22 -2.97
CA PRO A 17 12.76 3.73 -2.50
C PRO A 17 13.01 2.30 -2.99
N GLY A 18 14.17 2.05 -3.60
CA GLY A 18 14.50 0.70 -4.08
C GLY A 18 13.85 0.31 -5.40
N ILE A 19 13.27 1.26 -6.16
CA ILE A 19 12.74 0.98 -7.51
C ILE A 19 13.75 0.25 -8.42
N SER A 20 15.04 0.54 -8.28
CA SER A 20 16.12 -0.07 -9.07
C SER A 20 16.40 -1.55 -8.74
N VAL A 21 15.88 -2.07 -7.63
CA VAL A 21 16.06 -3.48 -7.22
C VAL A 21 14.81 -4.32 -7.45
N LEU A 22 13.73 -3.73 -7.97
CA LEU A 22 12.51 -4.45 -8.33
C LEU A 22 12.70 -5.27 -9.62
N PRO A 23 11.94 -6.36 -9.82
CA PRO A 23 12.16 -7.32 -10.92
C PRO A 23 11.62 -6.83 -12.28
N PHE A 24 11.53 -5.52 -12.49
CA PHE A 24 11.01 -4.92 -13.72
C PHE A 24 11.73 -3.61 -14.03
N HIS A 25 11.67 -3.19 -15.29
CA HIS A 25 12.14 -1.87 -15.69
C HIS A 25 11.05 -0.81 -15.38
N PRO A 26 11.36 0.31 -14.70
CA PRO A 26 10.35 1.29 -14.27
C PRO A 26 9.62 2.00 -15.42
N ASP A 27 10.26 2.08 -16.60
CA ASP A 27 9.63 2.64 -17.80
C ASP A 27 8.88 1.59 -18.66
N ASP A 28 8.93 0.29 -18.29
CA ASP A 28 8.23 -0.79 -18.99
C ASP A 28 7.00 -1.22 -18.18
N TYR A 29 5.88 -0.53 -18.40
CA TYR A 29 4.64 -0.76 -17.68
C TYR A 29 4.07 -2.16 -17.91
N GLY A 30 4.35 -2.77 -19.08
CA GLY A 30 3.96 -4.15 -19.34
C GLY A 30 4.71 -5.16 -18.46
N GLN A 31 5.99 -4.89 -18.16
CA GLN A 31 6.75 -5.68 -17.19
C GLN A 31 6.25 -5.49 -15.76
N ILE A 32 5.89 -4.26 -15.37
CA ILE A 32 5.34 -3.98 -14.04
C ILE A 32 4.06 -4.79 -13.82
N GLU A 33 3.08 -4.65 -14.72
CA GLU A 33 1.81 -5.38 -14.64
C GLU A 33 2.00 -6.89 -14.64
N ARG A 34 2.93 -7.39 -15.46
CA ARG A 34 3.27 -8.82 -15.47
C ARG A 34 3.85 -9.26 -14.14
N ALA A 35 4.82 -8.52 -13.59
CA ALA A 35 5.46 -8.88 -12.32
C ALA A 35 4.47 -8.87 -11.15
N ILE A 36 3.49 -7.95 -11.17
CA ILE A 36 2.41 -7.92 -10.20
C ILE A 36 1.46 -9.11 -10.40
N ALA A 37 0.99 -9.34 -11.62
CA ALA A 37 0.01 -10.39 -11.93
C ALA A 37 0.55 -11.82 -11.72
N THR A 38 1.85 -12.02 -11.90
CA THR A 38 2.52 -13.33 -11.72
C THR A 38 3.04 -13.56 -10.30
N GLY A 39 3.05 -12.52 -9.46
CA GLY A 39 3.61 -12.59 -8.10
C GLY A 39 5.13 -12.53 -8.04
N ASP A 40 5.81 -12.21 -9.15
CA ASP A 40 7.27 -12.06 -9.18
C ASP A 40 7.73 -10.81 -8.41
N CYS A 41 6.88 -9.79 -8.26
CA CYS A 41 7.15 -8.64 -7.40
C CYS A 41 6.90 -8.99 -5.92
N ALA A 42 7.97 -9.19 -5.15
CA ALA A 42 7.86 -9.47 -3.71
C ALA A 42 7.63 -8.22 -2.83
N ASP A 43 7.69 -7.01 -3.41
CA ASP A 43 7.47 -5.78 -2.65
C ASP A 43 5.96 -5.48 -2.53
N HIS A 44 5.39 -5.93 -1.41
CA HIS A 44 3.97 -5.75 -1.12
C HIS A 44 3.55 -4.28 -0.95
N LEU A 45 4.44 -3.41 -0.48
CA LEU A 45 4.12 -1.98 -0.33
C LEU A 45 4.04 -1.32 -1.70
N PHE A 46 4.98 -1.65 -2.60
CA PHE A 46 4.93 -1.19 -3.97
C PHE A 46 3.62 -1.62 -4.65
N ILE A 47 3.28 -2.91 -4.59
CA ILE A 47 2.06 -3.46 -5.22
C ILE A 47 0.81 -2.75 -4.70
N PHE A 48 0.72 -2.56 -3.38
CA PHE A 48 -0.39 -1.87 -2.75
C PHE A 48 -0.55 -0.44 -3.25
N LEU A 49 0.54 0.34 -3.26
CA LEU A 49 0.52 1.73 -3.74
C LEU A 49 0.22 1.81 -5.24
N TRP A 50 0.83 0.93 -6.05
CA TRP A 50 0.60 0.87 -7.49
C TRP A 50 -0.86 0.65 -7.84
N THR A 51 -1.50 -0.30 -7.14
CA THR A 51 -2.90 -0.67 -7.35
C THR A 51 -3.83 0.42 -6.85
N MET A 52 -3.62 0.92 -5.63
CA MET A 52 -4.49 1.95 -5.04
C MET A 52 -4.47 3.24 -5.84
N LEU A 53 -3.29 3.66 -6.31
CA LEU A 53 -3.17 4.90 -7.08
C LEU A 53 -3.77 4.78 -8.48
N ALA A 54 -3.91 3.58 -9.05
CA ALA A 54 -4.45 3.35 -10.40
C ALA A 54 -5.89 3.86 -10.55
N ASP A 55 -6.69 3.73 -9.49
CA ASP A 55 -8.12 4.08 -9.49
C ASP A 55 -8.38 5.60 -9.37
N LEU A 56 -7.34 6.40 -9.14
CA LEU A 56 -7.47 7.84 -8.97
C LEU A 56 -7.37 8.61 -10.29
N PRO A 57 -8.21 9.65 -10.50
CA PRO A 57 -8.06 10.57 -11.62
C PRO A 57 -6.72 11.30 -11.59
N ASP A 58 -6.11 11.52 -12.76
CA ASP A 58 -4.81 12.21 -12.94
C ASP A 58 -4.72 13.59 -12.26
N GLY A 59 -5.85 14.29 -12.10
CA GLY A 59 -5.92 15.62 -11.50
C GLY A 59 -6.05 15.64 -9.97
N ASP A 60 -6.39 14.51 -9.34
CA ASP A 60 -6.81 14.50 -7.94
C ASP A 60 -5.66 14.21 -6.96
N ARG A 61 -4.70 15.12 -6.92
CA ARG A 61 -3.53 15.02 -6.03
C ARG A 61 -3.91 15.04 -4.54
N ALA A 62 -4.98 15.75 -4.20
CA ALA A 62 -5.44 15.86 -2.82
C ALA A 62 -6.02 14.52 -2.32
N ALA A 63 -6.81 13.83 -3.16
CA ALA A 63 -7.29 12.49 -2.84
C ALA A 63 -6.14 11.48 -2.71
N ALA A 64 -5.17 11.53 -3.63
CA ALA A 64 -3.98 10.67 -3.56
C ALA A 64 -3.19 10.86 -2.25
N ALA A 65 -2.94 12.11 -1.86
CA ALA A 65 -2.26 12.43 -0.60
C ALA A 65 -3.06 11.92 0.61
N THR A 66 -4.37 12.19 0.65
CA THR A 66 -5.26 11.76 1.74
C THR A 66 -5.27 10.23 1.90
N LEU A 67 -5.28 9.50 0.79
CA LEU A 67 -5.22 8.04 0.79
C LEU A 67 -3.90 7.50 1.33
N ILE A 68 -2.77 8.11 0.93
CA ILE A 68 -1.45 7.76 1.45
C ILE A 68 -1.37 8.04 2.95
N ASP A 69 -1.84 9.19 3.41
CA ASP A 69 -1.87 9.55 4.83
C ASP A 69 -2.71 8.58 5.67
N SER A 70 -3.87 8.19 5.15
CA SER A 70 -4.73 7.16 5.75
C SER A 70 -4.02 5.80 5.84
N ALA A 71 -3.34 5.38 4.77
CA ALA A 71 -2.56 4.13 4.78
C ALA A 71 -1.43 4.16 5.81
N MET A 72 -0.70 5.28 5.93
CA MET A 72 0.36 5.44 6.94
C MET A 72 -0.21 5.37 8.37
N ALA A 73 -1.34 6.02 8.64
CA ALA A 73 -2.01 5.96 9.93
C ALA A 73 -2.43 4.52 10.30
N ASN A 74 -3.02 3.80 9.34
CA ASN A 74 -3.43 2.41 9.53
C ASN A 74 -2.23 1.48 9.77
N LEU A 75 -1.15 1.60 9.00
CA LEU A 75 0.07 0.82 9.20
C LEU A 75 0.69 1.07 10.57
N SER A 76 0.69 2.32 11.04
CA SER A 76 1.15 2.69 12.39
C SER A 76 0.30 2.03 13.47
N ALA A 77 -1.03 2.06 13.32
CA ALA A 77 -1.95 1.40 14.26
C ALA A 77 -1.72 -0.12 14.32
N VAL A 78 -1.61 -0.78 13.17
CA VAL A 78 -1.32 -2.23 13.09
C VAL A 78 0.03 -2.55 13.74
N ARG A 79 1.08 -1.78 13.43
CA ARG A 79 2.39 -1.94 14.05
C ARG A 79 2.32 -1.86 15.57
N ASN A 80 1.60 -0.88 16.11
CA ASN A 80 1.45 -0.70 17.56
C ASN A 80 0.67 -1.86 18.20
N ALA A 81 -0.36 -2.36 17.53
CA ALA A 81 -1.11 -3.53 17.99
C ALA A 81 -0.22 -4.80 18.02
N VAL A 82 0.56 -5.03 16.96
CA VAL A 82 1.53 -6.13 16.91
C VAL A 82 2.60 -5.99 17.99
N ALA A 83 3.18 -4.80 18.16
CA ALA A 83 4.27 -4.56 19.10
C ALA A 83 3.84 -4.65 20.57
N SER A 84 2.59 -4.30 20.88
CA SER A 84 2.05 -4.35 22.25
C SER A 84 1.67 -5.77 22.68
N GLY A 85 1.71 -6.76 21.79
CA GLY A 85 1.19 -8.11 22.04
C GLY A 85 -0.32 -8.14 22.34
N GLY A 86 -0.98 -6.98 22.19
CA GLY A 86 -2.36 -6.73 22.59
C GLY A 86 -3.34 -7.08 21.50
N GLY A 87 -3.30 -8.32 21.02
CA GLY A 87 -4.42 -8.89 20.30
C GLY A 87 -5.48 -9.34 21.31
N ARG A 88 -6.25 -8.41 21.88
CA ARG A 88 -7.59 -8.81 22.27
C ARG A 88 -8.28 -9.15 20.96
N ASN A 89 -8.81 -10.36 20.82
CA ASN A 89 -9.59 -10.69 19.64
C ASN A 89 -10.73 -9.65 19.59
N PRO A 90 -11.04 -9.00 18.45
CA PRO A 90 -12.16 -8.06 18.39
C PRO A 90 -13.49 -8.69 18.81
N ASP A 91 -13.57 -10.03 18.79
CA ASP A 91 -14.70 -10.84 19.29
C ASP A 91 -14.62 -11.21 20.78
N ASP A 92 -13.53 -10.87 21.48
CA ASP A 92 -13.40 -11.19 22.90
C ASP A 92 -14.31 -10.26 23.73
N PRO A 93 -15.19 -10.81 24.58
CA PRO A 93 -16.05 -10.00 25.43
C PRO A 93 -15.20 -9.10 26.35
N PRO A 94 -15.67 -7.88 26.69
CA PRO A 94 -14.96 -6.96 27.57
C PRO A 94 -14.63 -7.64 28.92
N PRO A 95 -13.55 -7.23 29.61
CA PRO A 95 -13.18 -7.86 30.85
C PRO A 95 -14.29 -7.57 31.86
N MET A 96 -14.84 -8.62 32.47
CA MET A 96 -15.85 -8.47 33.50
C MET A 96 -15.29 -7.55 34.60
N PRO A 97 -16.05 -6.53 35.06
CA PRO A 97 -15.59 -5.69 36.15
C PRO A 97 -15.33 -6.59 37.36
N GLY A 98 -14.10 -6.52 37.86
CA GLY A 98 -13.65 -7.34 38.98
C GLY A 98 -14.57 -7.15 40.18
N THR A 99 -15.00 -8.26 40.77
CA THR A 99 -15.59 -8.29 42.11
C THR A 99 -14.50 -7.95 43.12
N GLY A 100 -14.34 -6.66 43.39
CA GLY A 100 -13.65 -6.14 44.58
C GLY A 100 -14.65 -5.84 45.68
#